data_AF-N9HFP8-F1
#
_entry.id   AF-N9HFP8-F1
#
_cell.length_a   1.000
_cell.length_b   1.000
_cell.length_c   1.000
_cell.angle_alpha   90.00
_cell.angle_beta   90.00
_cell.angle_gamma   90.00
#
_symmetry.space_group_name_H-M   'P 1'
#
loop_
_entity.id
_entity.type
_entity.pdbx_description
1 polymer ?
#
loop_
_entity_poly.entity_id
_entity_poly.type
_entity_poly.pdbx_seq_one_letter_code
_entity_poly.pdbx_strand_id
1 'polypeptide(L)'
;MKIIKFLVIIGSFFSLSCHSKNIDWNDYQQSAIQINEPVLFLDHFGEFSQLNNNLKLGLIDYGNKNKKYSGGNYVLKIYGIEVLNNQKEYYLFKSTVPLKSSVDLKILYQDEKIVAFRTREFSEIDYVKRPYKKFSSNLFIYNKLSNLVVEAPVVDSSSANLESDYVNILAGDNFSYILKEKKYLYEADVRESSGKLEKYKLILNSELKCLSSTLGCESINSQKSLKK
;
A
#
# COMPACT_ATOMS: atom_id res chain seq x y z
N MET A 1 29.25 -56.93 -18.79
CA MET A 1 29.81 -55.56 -18.88
C MET A 1 29.90 -55.21 -20.35
N LYS A 2 29.42 -54.11 -20.93
CA LYS A 2 28.83 -52.86 -20.43
C LYS A 2 28.08 -52.23 -21.63
N ILE A 3 26.86 -51.75 -21.36
CA ILE A 3 26.30 -50.44 -21.77
C ILE A 3 26.03 -50.20 -23.26
N ILE A 4 24.73 -50.28 -23.59
CA ILE A 4 24.04 -49.68 -24.74
C ILE A 4 24.36 -48.17 -24.78
N LYS A 5 24.88 -47.68 -25.91
CA LYS A 5 25.14 -46.25 -26.13
C LYS A 5 23.97 -45.59 -26.86
N PHE A 6 23.26 -44.78 -26.09
CA PHE A 6 22.68 -43.47 -26.39
C PHE A 6 22.06 -43.21 -27.78
N LEU A 7 20.74 -43.04 -27.76
CA LEU A 7 19.95 -42.37 -28.79
C LEU A 7 20.33 -40.89 -28.89
N VAL A 8 20.51 -40.43 -30.12
CA VAL A 8 20.52 -39.04 -30.53
C VAL A 8 19.09 -38.62 -30.84
N ILE A 9 18.59 -37.58 -30.17
CA ILE A 9 17.49 -36.76 -30.69
C ILE A 9 17.96 -35.31 -30.58
N ILE A 10 18.42 -34.77 -31.70
CA ILE A 10 18.60 -33.33 -31.88
C ILE A 10 17.27 -32.82 -32.44
N GLY A 11 16.40 -32.37 -31.55
CA GLY A 11 15.22 -31.59 -31.89
C GLY A 11 15.52 -30.12 -31.69
N SER A 12 15.86 -29.42 -32.77
CA SER A 12 15.79 -27.96 -32.83
C SER A 12 14.32 -27.53 -32.73
N PHE A 13 14.01 -26.52 -31.92
CA PHE A 13 13.30 -25.29 -32.32
C PHE A 13 12.80 -24.48 -31.09
N PHE A 14 12.87 -23.16 -31.25
CA PHE A 14 12.33 -22.06 -30.45
C PHE A 14 13.12 -21.60 -29.21
N SER A 15 13.94 -20.57 -29.47
CA SER A 15 14.24 -19.52 -28.50
C SER A 15 12.94 -18.87 -28.01
N LEU A 16 12.56 -19.18 -26.78
CA LEU A 16 11.65 -18.35 -26.01
C LEU A 16 12.48 -17.59 -24.97
N SER A 17 12.70 -16.33 -25.30
CA SER A 17 12.71 -15.17 -24.40
C SER A 17 12.62 -15.43 -22.89
N CYS A 18 13.58 -14.82 -22.19
CA CYS A 18 13.62 -14.51 -20.76
C CYS A 18 12.24 -14.38 -20.10
N HIS A 19 12.10 -14.95 -18.92
CA HIS A 19 11.54 -14.27 -17.74
C HIS A 19 12.22 -14.85 -16.50
N SER A 20 12.93 -14.00 -15.76
CA SER A 20 13.37 -14.31 -14.40
C SER A 20 12.12 -14.59 -13.57
N LYS A 21 12.08 -15.75 -12.92
CA LYS A 21 11.06 -16.05 -11.90
C LYS A 21 11.22 -15.03 -10.78
N ASN A 22 10.39 -13.98 -10.80
CA ASN A 22 10.11 -13.23 -9.59
C ASN A 22 9.43 -14.20 -8.63
N ILE A 23 9.94 -14.26 -7.41
CA ILE A 23 9.36 -14.98 -6.30
C ILE A 23 7.94 -14.42 -6.12
N ASP A 24 6.95 -15.26 -6.41
CA ASP A 24 5.55 -15.01 -6.11
C ASP A 24 5.43 -14.52 -4.67
N TRP A 25 4.95 -13.29 -4.52
CA TRP A 25 4.39 -12.82 -3.27
C TRP A 25 3.12 -13.62 -3.04
N ASN A 26 3.29 -14.78 -2.40
CA ASN A 26 2.23 -15.58 -1.84
C ASN A 26 1.65 -14.81 -0.64
N ASP A 27 0.92 -13.74 -0.93
CA ASP A 27 -0.01 -13.15 0.04
C ASP A 27 -1.02 -14.27 0.32
N TYR A 28 -0.92 -14.84 1.51
CA TYR A 28 -1.92 -15.74 2.04
C TYR A 28 -3.27 -15.02 1.95
N GLN A 29 -4.10 -15.43 0.99
CA GLN A 29 -5.53 -15.13 0.94
C GLN A 29 -6.14 -15.68 2.24
N GLN A 30 -6.09 -14.88 3.31
CA GLN A 30 -6.97 -15.08 4.43
C GLN A 30 -8.36 -14.64 3.99
N SER A 31 -9.29 -15.57 4.15
CA SER A 31 -10.71 -15.49 3.85
C SER A 31 -11.38 -14.38 4.68
N ALA A 32 -11.26 -13.14 4.21
CA ALA A 32 -12.21 -12.09 4.55
C ALA A 32 -13.51 -12.39 3.81
N ILE A 33 -14.61 -12.59 4.55
CA ILE A 33 -15.95 -12.76 3.99
C ILE A 33 -16.31 -11.46 3.24
N GLN A 34 -16.30 -11.53 1.92
CA GLN A 34 -16.54 -10.42 1.01
C GLN A 34 -18.05 -10.20 0.88
N ILE A 35 -18.58 -9.16 1.50
CA ILE A 35 -20.03 -8.89 1.49
C ILE A 35 -20.44 -8.00 0.32
N ASN A 36 -19.58 -7.16 -0.28
CA ASN A 36 -19.88 -6.44 -1.53
C ASN A 36 -18.61 -5.92 -2.25
N GLU A 37 -18.56 -6.15 -3.58
CA GLU A 37 -17.66 -5.62 -4.63
C GLU A 37 -16.16 -6.02 -4.63
N PRO A 38 -15.52 -6.19 -5.82
CA PRO A 38 -14.11 -6.54 -5.94
C PRO A 38 -13.21 -5.36 -5.51
N VAL A 39 -12.24 -5.67 -4.64
CA VAL A 39 -11.21 -4.70 -4.21
C VAL A 39 -10.31 -4.37 -5.40
N LEU A 40 -10.41 -3.13 -5.91
CA LEU A 40 -9.46 -2.58 -6.87
C LEU A 40 -8.11 -2.36 -6.19
N PHE A 41 -7.09 -3.08 -6.65
CA PHE A 41 -5.69 -2.79 -6.35
C PHE A 41 -5.21 -1.67 -7.27
N LEU A 42 -4.69 -0.59 -6.71
CA LEU A 42 -4.07 0.51 -7.47
C LEU A 42 -2.57 0.26 -7.56
N ASP A 43 -2.17 -0.67 -8.43
CA ASP A 43 -0.76 -1.01 -8.65
C ASP A 43 -0.07 -0.08 -9.67
N HIS A 44 -0.79 0.89 -10.24
CA HIS A 44 -0.31 1.80 -11.29
C HIS A 44 -0.49 3.27 -10.92
N PHE A 45 0.63 4.03 -10.90
CA PHE A 45 0.61 5.47 -10.71
C PHE A 45 -0.16 6.17 -11.84
N GLY A 46 -1.00 7.14 -11.46
CA GLY A 46 -1.76 7.96 -12.41
C GLY A 46 -3.12 7.39 -12.81
N GLU A 47 -3.50 6.22 -12.30
CA GLU A 47 -4.84 5.68 -12.45
C GLU A 47 -5.71 6.02 -11.23
N PHE A 48 -6.96 6.39 -11.51
CA PHE A 48 -7.98 6.65 -10.50
C PHE A 48 -8.92 5.46 -10.42
N SER A 49 -9.06 4.87 -9.24
CA SER A 49 -10.17 3.96 -8.95
C SER A 49 -11.45 4.77 -8.82
N GLN A 50 -12.41 4.49 -9.71
CA GLN A 50 -13.76 5.04 -9.59
C GLN A 50 -14.49 4.30 -8.47
N LEU A 51 -14.75 5.03 -7.37
CA LEU A 51 -15.46 4.50 -6.20
C LEU A 51 -16.97 4.61 -6.37
N ASN A 52 -17.41 5.68 -7.03
CA ASN A 52 -18.77 5.87 -7.53
C ASN A 52 -18.77 6.94 -8.64
N ASN A 53 -19.95 7.29 -9.17
CA ASN A 53 -20.10 8.26 -10.26
C ASN A 53 -19.44 9.62 -10.00
N ASN A 54 -19.36 10.03 -8.73
CA ASN A 54 -18.89 11.36 -8.34
C ASN A 54 -17.59 11.32 -7.51
N LEU A 55 -17.02 10.13 -7.29
CA LEU A 55 -15.87 9.95 -6.43
C LEU A 55 -14.83 9.05 -7.08
N LYS A 56 -13.63 9.57 -7.26
CA LYS A 56 -12.47 8.79 -7.69
C LYS A 56 -11.29 9.02 -6.75
N LEU A 57 -10.54 7.96 -6.45
CA LEU A 57 -9.33 8.01 -5.63
C LEU A 57 -8.15 7.54 -6.48
N GLY A 58 -7.02 8.25 -6.44
CA GLY A 58 -5.86 7.91 -7.25
C GLY A 58 -4.56 8.03 -6.47
N LEU A 59 -3.64 7.10 -6.75
CA LEU A 59 -2.24 7.18 -6.35
C LEU A 59 -1.47 7.89 -7.47
N ILE A 60 -0.92 9.07 -7.17
CA ILE A 60 -0.39 10.00 -8.17
C ILE A 60 1.12 10.14 -7.99
N ASP A 61 1.86 9.97 -9.08
CA ASP A 61 3.26 10.40 -9.17
C ASP A 61 3.33 11.90 -9.50
N TYR A 62 3.95 12.68 -8.61
CA TYR A 62 4.27 14.10 -8.82
C TYR A 62 5.70 14.31 -9.34
N GLY A 63 6.38 13.22 -9.69
CA GLY A 63 7.60 13.22 -10.47
C GLY A 63 7.42 13.98 -11.79
N ASN A 64 8.54 14.18 -12.50
CA ASN A 64 8.59 15.07 -13.64
C ASN A 64 7.82 14.49 -14.85
N LYS A 65 6.50 14.71 -14.91
CA LYS A 65 5.55 14.21 -15.93
C LYS A 65 5.97 14.48 -17.38
N ASN A 66 6.90 15.41 -17.59
CA ASN A 66 7.38 15.83 -18.92
C ASN A 66 8.66 15.14 -19.40
N LYS A 67 9.30 14.26 -18.60
CA LYS A 67 10.44 13.47 -19.11
C LYS A 67 9.94 12.18 -19.73
N LYS A 68 9.90 12.13 -21.07
CA LYS A 68 10.00 10.87 -21.81
C LYS A 68 11.31 10.21 -21.38
N TYR A 69 11.25 9.20 -20.53
CA TYR A 69 12.44 8.42 -20.17
C TYR A 69 12.83 7.56 -21.37
N SER A 70 13.58 8.16 -22.30
CA SER A 70 14.29 7.44 -23.34
C SER A 70 15.42 6.64 -22.70
N GLY A 71 15.14 5.40 -22.31
CA GLY A 71 16.16 4.37 -22.04
C GLY A 71 16.78 4.30 -20.64
N GLY A 72 16.12 4.82 -19.60
CA GLY A 72 16.59 4.70 -18.20
C GLY A 72 15.53 4.11 -17.27
N ASN A 73 15.97 3.50 -16.16
CA ASN A 73 15.06 3.02 -15.10
C ASN A 73 14.32 4.21 -14.48
N TYR A 74 12.99 4.15 -14.47
CA TYR A 74 12.13 5.15 -13.83
C TYR A 74 12.36 5.17 -12.31
N VAL A 75 12.34 6.36 -11.73
CA VAL A 75 12.61 6.59 -10.30
C VAL A 75 11.53 7.48 -9.71
N LEU A 76 10.74 6.93 -8.80
CA LEU A 76 9.74 7.66 -8.02
C LEU A 76 10.47 8.61 -7.05
N LYS A 77 10.00 9.86 -6.94
CA LYS A 77 10.57 10.86 -6.03
C LYS A 77 9.55 11.47 -5.10
N ILE A 78 8.36 11.72 -5.64
CA ILE A 78 7.27 12.37 -4.92
C ILE A 78 6.00 11.67 -5.36
N TYR A 79 5.25 11.15 -4.41
CA TYR A 79 3.92 10.63 -4.67
C TYR A 79 2.90 11.34 -3.79
N GLY A 80 1.64 11.11 -4.11
CA GLY A 80 0.59 11.36 -3.15
C GLY A 80 -0.73 10.82 -3.61
N ILE A 81 -1.76 11.23 -2.90
CA ILE A 81 -3.09 10.66 -3.03
C ILE A 81 -4.03 11.81 -3.33
N GLU A 82 -4.70 11.71 -4.47
CA GLU A 82 -5.70 12.67 -4.91
C GLU A 82 -7.08 12.03 -4.88
N VAL A 83 -8.08 12.85 -4.59
CA VAL A 83 -9.48 12.48 -4.76
C VAL A 83 -10.20 13.48 -5.65
N LEU A 84 -10.95 12.97 -6.61
CA LEU A 84 -11.93 13.74 -7.38
C LEU A 84 -13.29 13.53 -6.72
N ASN A 85 -13.79 14.54 -6.01
CA ASN A 85 -15.07 14.51 -5.30
C ASN A 85 -16.01 15.58 -5.87
N ASN A 86 -17.10 15.18 -6.53
CA ASN A 86 -18.04 16.06 -7.23
C ASN A 86 -17.33 17.05 -8.16
N GLN A 87 -16.48 16.53 -9.05
CA GLN A 87 -15.68 17.30 -10.02
C GLN A 87 -14.65 18.26 -9.41
N LYS A 88 -14.41 18.21 -8.09
CA LYS A 88 -13.35 18.98 -7.42
C LYS A 88 -12.21 18.05 -7.02
N GLU A 89 -10.99 18.43 -7.35
CA GLU A 89 -9.78 17.71 -6.97
C GLU A 89 -9.27 18.18 -5.61
N TYR A 90 -8.89 17.22 -4.76
CA TYR A 90 -8.27 17.49 -3.47
C TYR A 90 -7.02 16.65 -3.27
N TYR A 91 -6.00 17.27 -2.69
CA TYR A 91 -4.84 16.59 -2.14
C TYR A 91 -5.19 16.00 -0.78
N LEU A 92 -5.12 14.68 -0.66
CA LEU A 92 -5.29 13.99 0.62
C LEU A 92 -3.95 13.83 1.35
N PHE A 93 -2.91 13.52 0.58
CA PHE A 93 -1.57 13.25 1.07
C PHE A 93 -0.54 13.54 -0.02
N LYS A 94 0.64 13.97 0.36
CA LYS A 94 1.80 14.13 -0.53
C LYS A 94 3.08 13.93 0.26
N SER A 95 3.97 13.09 -0.24
CA SER A 95 5.25 12.81 0.40
C SER A 95 6.37 12.59 -0.61
N THR A 96 7.59 12.79 -0.15
CA THR A 96 8.82 12.43 -0.86
C THR A 96 9.26 11.03 -0.46
N VAL A 97 9.83 10.29 -1.41
CA VAL A 97 10.36 8.94 -1.17
C VAL A 97 11.82 8.84 -1.57
N PRO A 98 12.57 7.90 -0.98
CA PRO A 98 13.87 7.50 -1.50
C PRO A 98 13.81 7.11 -3.00
N LEU A 99 14.96 7.13 -3.67
CA LEU A 99 15.02 6.85 -5.11
C LEU A 99 14.61 5.41 -5.45
N LYS A 100 14.81 4.48 -4.53
CA LYS A 100 14.51 3.06 -4.70
C LYS A 100 13.28 2.71 -3.89
N SER A 101 12.13 3.22 -4.31
CA SER A 101 10.88 3.05 -3.58
C SER A 101 9.76 2.52 -4.45
N SER A 102 8.96 1.63 -3.87
CA SER A 102 7.68 1.18 -4.41
C SER A 102 6.58 1.54 -3.43
N VAL A 103 5.46 2.04 -3.95
CA VAL A 103 4.29 2.40 -3.15
C VAL A 103 3.06 1.73 -3.74
N ASP A 104 2.27 1.08 -2.90
CA ASP A 104 0.94 0.61 -3.25
C ASP A 104 -0.15 1.31 -2.46
N LEU A 105 -1.37 1.25 -3.00
CA LEU A 105 -2.59 1.71 -2.33
C LEU A 105 -3.67 0.63 -2.44
N LYS A 106 -4.34 0.36 -1.32
CA LYS A 106 -5.48 -0.56 -1.25
C LYS A 106 -6.66 0.08 -0.55
N ILE A 107 -7.83 0.08 -1.19
CA ILE A 107 -9.08 0.47 -0.54
C ILE A 107 -9.52 -0.66 0.40
N LEU A 108 -9.77 -0.33 1.66
CA LEU A 108 -10.16 -1.29 2.69
C LEU A 108 -11.66 -1.26 2.95
N TYR A 109 -12.26 -0.08 2.87
CA TYR A 109 -13.66 0.12 3.20
C TYR A 109 -14.21 1.38 2.55
N GLN A 110 -15.50 1.35 2.22
CA GLN A 110 -16.24 2.56 1.89
C GLN A 110 -17.69 2.47 2.34
N ASP A 111 -18.23 3.61 2.73
CA ASP A 111 -19.66 3.82 2.97
C ASP A 111 -20.08 5.19 2.39
N GLU A 112 -21.28 5.66 2.69
CA GLU A 112 -21.77 6.97 2.20
C GLU A 112 -20.92 8.17 2.68
N LYS A 113 -20.27 8.05 3.84
CA LYS A 113 -19.56 9.14 4.52
C LYS A 113 -18.07 9.10 4.27
N ILE A 114 -17.46 7.91 4.19
CA ILE A 114 -16.02 7.76 4.20
C ILE A 114 -15.49 6.78 3.15
N VAL A 115 -14.20 6.94 2.84
CA VAL A 115 -13.36 5.91 2.22
C VAL A 115 -12.18 5.69 3.15
N ALA A 116 -11.93 4.45 3.52
CA ALA A 116 -10.72 4.05 4.21
C ALA A 116 -9.82 3.26 3.26
N PHE A 117 -8.54 3.61 3.23
CA PHE A 117 -7.55 2.98 2.36
C PHE A 117 -6.19 2.98 3.06
N ARG A 118 -5.34 2.04 2.68
CA ARG A 118 -3.97 1.93 3.17
C ARG A 118 -2.99 2.25 2.05
N THR A 119 -1.85 2.84 2.39
CA THR A 119 -0.65 2.77 1.55
C THR A 119 0.43 1.93 2.20
N ARG A 120 1.19 1.19 1.39
CA ARG A 120 2.47 0.58 1.79
C ARG A 120 3.59 1.20 0.99
N GLU A 121 4.69 1.53 1.64
CA GLU A 121 5.93 1.97 0.99
C GLU A 121 7.04 1.00 1.36
N PHE A 122 7.73 0.50 0.33
CA PHE A 122 8.96 -0.28 0.43
C PHE A 122 10.09 0.52 -0.18
N SER A 123 11.16 0.73 0.58
CA SER A 123 12.25 1.63 0.19
C SER A 123 13.62 1.01 0.48
N GLU A 124 14.57 1.17 -0.44
CA GLU A 124 15.99 0.92 -0.20
C GLU A 124 16.75 2.25 -0.06
N ILE A 125 17.55 2.37 0.99
CA ILE A 125 18.35 3.56 1.29
C ILE A 125 19.82 3.15 1.23
N ASP A 126 20.49 3.48 0.12
CA ASP A 126 21.87 3.05 -0.19
C ASP A 126 22.89 4.20 -0.31
N TYR A 127 22.42 5.44 -0.14
CA TYR A 127 23.23 6.65 -0.17
C TYR A 127 23.73 7.08 1.22
N VAL A 128 23.64 6.19 2.22
CA VAL A 128 24.18 6.38 3.57
C VAL A 128 25.28 5.37 3.88
N LYS A 129 26.13 5.66 4.87
CA LYS A 129 27.28 4.81 5.23
C LYS A 129 26.91 3.34 5.54
N ARG A 130 25.71 3.12 6.08
CA ARG A 130 25.16 1.78 6.35
C ARG A 130 23.83 1.66 5.61
N PRO A 131 23.83 1.13 4.39
CA PRO A 131 22.61 0.94 3.62
C PRO A 131 21.59 0.04 4.32
N TYR A 132 20.30 0.31 4.14
CA TYR A 132 19.22 -0.44 4.77
C TYR A 132 17.90 -0.34 3.98
N LYS A 133 16.93 -1.18 4.33
CA LYS A 133 15.57 -1.15 3.76
C LYS A 133 14.60 -0.56 4.78
N LYS A 134 13.61 0.18 4.29
CA LYS A 134 12.53 0.76 5.08
C LYS A 134 11.18 0.26 4.57
N PHE A 135 10.32 -0.16 5.49
CA PHE A 135 8.92 -0.46 5.21
C PHE A 135 8.06 0.47 6.04
N SER A 136 7.07 1.11 5.41
CA SER A 136 6.04 1.84 6.14
C SER A 136 4.65 1.52 5.63
N SER A 137 3.68 1.57 6.53
CA SER A 137 2.27 1.37 6.21
C SER A 137 1.44 2.36 7.01
N ASN A 138 0.61 3.13 6.32
CA ASN A 138 -0.30 4.11 6.91
C ASN A 138 -1.74 3.79 6.48
N LEU A 139 -2.66 3.93 7.44
CA LEU A 139 -4.08 3.95 7.18
C LEU A 139 -4.52 5.40 6.96
N PHE A 140 -5.34 5.63 5.94
CA PHE A 140 -5.98 6.89 5.67
C PHE A 140 -7.49 6.72 5.68
N ILE A 141 -8.19 7.73 6.20
CA ILE A 141 -9.65 7.81 6.17
C ILE A 141 -10.04 9.17 5.65
N TYR A 142 -10.71 9.19 4.51
CA TYR A 142 -11.23 10.40 3.90
C TYR A 142 -12.73 10.52 4.11
N ASN A 143 -13.17 11.60 4.74
CA ASN A 143 -14.58 11.95 4.86
C ASN A 143 -15.05 12.71 3.62
N LYS A 144 -15.93 12.08 2.84
CA LYS A 144 -16.48 12.56 1.57
C LYS A 144 -17.30 13.84 1.70
N LEU A 145 -17.86 14.10 2.89
CA LEU A 145 -18.75 15.23 3.16
C LEU A 145 -17.99 16.44 3.70
N SER A 146 -17.09 16.19 4.66
CA SER A 146 -16.36 17.26 5.35
C SER A 146 -14.99 17.54 4.74
N ASN A 147 -14.52 16.72 3.81
CA ASN A 147 -13.16 16.76 3.27
C ASN A 147 -12.08 16.60 4.36
N LEU A 148 -12.42 15.99 5.50
CA LEU A 148 -11.45 15.64 6.54
C LEU A 148 -10.65 14.40 6.10
N VAL A 149 -9.35 14.44 6.31
CA VAL A 149 -8.44 13.31 6.15
C VAL A 149 -7.88 12.98 7.53
N VAL A 150 -8.00 11.72 7.92
CA VAL A 150 -7.33 11.15 9.08
C VAL A 150 -6.22 10.23 8.58
N GLU A 151 -5.03 10.36 9.14
CA GLU A 151 -3.87 9.51 8.86
C GLU A 151 -3.45 8.84 10.18
N ALA A 152 -3.31 7.53 10.15
CA ALA A 152 -2.84 6.74 11.28
C ALA A 152 -1.65 5.87 10.84
N PRO A 153 -0.46 6.03 11.45
CA PRO A 153 0.66 5.14 11.20
C PRO A 153 0.34 3.74 11.74
N VAL A 154 0.65 2.71 10.96
CA VAL A 154 0.43 1.30 11.34
C VAL A 154 1.76 0.59 11.54
N VAL A 155 2.69 0.76 10.59
CA VAL A 155 4.05 0.21 10.69
C VAL A 155 5.03 1.27 10.20
N ASP A 156 6.10 1.49 10.97
CA ASP A 156 7.32 2.14 10.51
C ASP A 156 8.50 1.28 10.94
N SER A 157 9.19 0.66 9.97
CA SER A 157 10.20 -0.35 10.23
C SER A 157 11.40 -0.18 9.32
N SER A 158 12.59 -0.47 9.86
CA SER A 158 13.85 -0.48 9.12
C SER A 158 14.59 -1.79 9.35
N SER A 159 15.22 -2.34 8.31
CA SER A 159 16.12 -3.48 8.44
C SER A 159 17.48 -3.07 9.01
N ALA A 160 18.29 -4.04 9.44
CA ALA A 160 19.65 -3.78 9.91
C ALA A 160 20.63 -3.40 8.77
N ASN A 161 20.43 -4.00 7.59
CA ASN A 161 21.17 -3.75 6.35
C ASN A 161 20.32 -4.16 5.13
N LEU A 162 20.84 -4.02 3.90
CA LEU A 162 20.10 -4.34 2.67
C LEU A 162 19.78 -5.84 2.53
N GLU A 163 20.66 -6.69 3.04
CA GLU A 163 20.56 -8.15 2.97
C GLU A 163 19.57 -8.73 4.00
N SER A 164 19.28 -8.00 5.07
CA SER A 164 18.38 -8.42 6.15
C SER A 164 16.92 -8.16 5.81
N ASP A 165 16.01 -8.97 6.34
CA ASP A 165 14.57 -8.71 6.25
C ASP A 165 14.15 -7.44 7.00
N TYR A 166 12.97 -6.92 6.68
CA TYR A 166 12.34 -5.86 7.46
C TYR A 166 12.07 -6.37 8.88
N VAL A 167 12.26 -5.51 9.90
CA VAL A 167 11.98 -5.89 11.29
C VAL A 167 10.50 -6.19 11.48
N ASN A 168 9.63 -5.41 10.85
CA ASN A 168 8.17 -5.58 10.88
C ASN A 168 7.58 -5.33 9.50
N ILE A 169 6.60 -6.14 9.10
CA ILE A 169 5.83 -5.96 7.87
C ILE A 169 4.34 -6.18 8.14
N LEU A 170 3.48 -5.46 7.40
CA LEU A 170 2.05 -5.70 7.46
C LEU A 170 1.70 -7.00 6.72
N ALA A 171 1.15 -7.97 7.46
CA ALA A 171 0.75 -9.29 6.95
C ALA A 171 -0.73 -9.37 6.55
N GLY A 172 -1.57 -8.47 7.08
CA GLY A 172 -2.99 -8.43 6.77
C GLY A 172 -3.68 -7.32 7.54
N ASP A 173 -4.80 -6.83 7.01
CA ASP A 173 -5.58 -5.76 7.63
C ASP A 173 -7.03 -5.77 7.17
N ASN A 174 -7.88 -5.19 8.00
CA ASN A 174 -9.29 -5.00 7.72
C ASN A 174 -9.81 -3.71 8.35
N PHE A 175 -10.78 -3.09 7.69
CA PHE A 175 -11.49 -1.93 8.19
C PHE A 175 -12.99 -2.19 8.16
N SER A 176 -13.69 -1.90 9.25
CA SER A 176 -15.11 -2.19 9.41
C SER A 176 -15.86 -1.12 10.19
N TYR A 177 -17.18 -1.08 10.03
CA TYR A 177 -18.07 -0.24 10.84
C TYR A 177 -18.98 -1.12 11.71
N ILE A 178 -18.89 -0.93 13.02
CA ILE A 178 -19.67 -1.66 14.01
C ILE A 178 -20.95 -0.88 14.29
N LEU A 179 -22.04 -1.22 13.58
CA LEU A 179 -23.30 -0.47 13.60
C LEU A 179 -23.89 -0.26 15.01
N LYS A 180 -23.86 -1.31 15.85
CA LYS A 180 -24.42 -1.25 17.22
C LYS A 180 -23.69 -0.24 18.10
N GLU A 181 -22.38 -0.11 17.92
CA GLU A 181 -21.54 0.80 18.69
C GLU A 181 -21.35 2.16 18.02
N LYS A 182 -21.72 2.28 16.74
CA LYS A 182 -21.46 3.45 15.89
C LYS A 182 -19.98 3.84 15.87
N LYS A 183 -19.12 2.83 15.74
CA LYS A 183 -17.66 2.97 15.72
C LYS A 183 -17.07 2.36 14.46
N TYR A 184 -15.97 2.95 14.01
CA TYR A 184 -15.10 2.32 13.03
C TYR A 184 -14.00 1.55 13.75
N LEU A 185 -13.67 0.38 13.21
CA LEU A 185 -12.63 -0.50 13.71
C LEU A 185 -11.68 -0.86 12.58
N TYR A 186 -10.40 -0.57 12.79
CA TYR A 186 -9.31 -1.07 11.99
C TYR A 186 -8.48 -2.07 12.80
N GLU A 187 -8.20 -3.21 12.20
CA GLU A 187 -7.37 -4.27 12.78
C GLU A 187 -6.33 -4.69 11.75
N ALA A 188 -5.10 -4.91 12.22
CA ALA A 188 -3.98 -5.29 11.38
C ALA A 188 -3.05 -6.27 12.09
N ASP A 189 -2.48 -7.16 11.28
CA ASP A 189 -1.51 -8.17 11.69
C ASP A 189 -0.13 -7.72 11.23
N VAL A 190 0.75 -7.44 12.19
CA VAL A 190 2.13 -7.04 11.95
C VAL A 190 3.02 -8.23 12.21
N ARG A 191 3.72 -8.70 11.18
CA ARG A 191 4.67 -9.81 11.28
C ARG A 191 6.06 -9.26 11.57
N GLU A 192 6.63 -9.69 12.68
CA GLU A 192 8.03 -9.47 13.02
C GLU A 192 8.96 -10.33 12.15
N SER A 193 10.23 -9.95 12.06
CA SER A 193 11.28 -10.77 11.43
C SER A 193 11.45 -12.15 12.11
N SER A 194 11.03 -12.28 13.36
CA SER A 194 10.97 -13.55 14.10
C SER A 194 9.86 -14.50 13.60
N GLY A 195 8.92 -13.99 12.79
CA GLY A 195 7.70 -14.66 12.37
C GLY A 195 6.52 -14.48 13.33
N LYS A 196 6.72 -13.87 14.50
CA LYS A 196 5.66 -13.54 15.46
C LYS A 196 4.68 -12.53 14.86
N LEU A 197 3.39 -12.72 15.11
CA LEU A 197 2.33 -11.80 14.72
C LEU A 197 1.91 -10.94 15.90
N GLU A 198 2.02 -9.63 15.75
CA GLU A 198 1.47 -8.62 16.67
C GLU A 198 0.20 -8.02 16.09
N LYS A 199 -0.74 -7.65 16.98
CA LYS A 199 -2.02 -7.06 16.57
C LYS A 199 -1.98 -5.55 16.76
N TYR A 200 -2.23 -4.81 15.69
CA TYR A 200 -2.55 -3.40 15.72
C TYR A 200 -4.06 -3.20 15.69
N LYS A 201 -4.56 -2.28 16.52
CA LYS A 201 -5.98 -1.94 16.60
C LYS A 201 -6.16 -0.43 16.68
N LEU A 202 -7.11 0.09 15.91
CA LEU A 202 -7.56 1.47 15.97
C LEU A 202 -9.09 1.51 16.02
N ILE A 203 -9.63 2.23 16.99
CA ILE A 203 -11.06 2.45 17.16
C ILE A 203 -11.35 3.94 17.06
N LEU A 204 -12.27 4.30 16.18
CA LEU A 204 -12.73 5.67 15.97
C LEU A 204 -14.24 5.75 16.22
N ASN A 205 -14.72 6.91 16.68
CA ASN A 205 -16.15 7.17 16.67
C ASN A 205 -16.65 7.53 15.26
N SER A 206 -17.96 7.74 15.11
CA SER A 206 -18.60 8.14 13.84
C SER A 206 -18.15 9.51 13.29
N GLU A 207 -17.51 10.34 14.12
CA GLU A 207 -16.92 11.62 13.74
C GLU A 207 -15.44 11.50 13.37
N LEU A 208 -14.91 10.26 13.31
CA LEU A 208 -13.50 9.94 13.08
C LEU A 208 -12.53 10.41 14.17
N LYS A 209 -13.04 10.69 15.39
CA LYS A 209 -12.18 10.94 16.55
C LYS A 209 -11.67 9.62 17.11
N CYS A 210 -10.38 9.58 17.44
CA CYS A 210 -9.77 8.41 18.05
C CYS A 210 -10.32 8.15 19.46
N LEU A 211 -10.74 6.91 19.68
CA LEU A 211 -11.13 6.39 20.97
C LEU A 211 -10.00 5.54 21.58
N SER A 212 -9.33 4.74 20.76
CA SER A 212 -8.14 3.98 21.14
C SER A 212 -7.29 3.61 19.94
N SER A 213 -5.98 3.52 20.13
CA SER A 213 -5.02 3.05 19.14
C SER A 213 -3.89 2.28 19.84
N THR A 214 -3.38 1.22 19.23
CA THR A 214 -2.18 0.50 19.73
C THR A 214 -0.98 1.44 19.89
N LEU A 215 -0.83 2.44 19.02
CA LEU A 215 0.25 3.43 19.05
C LEU A 215 -0.13 4.74 19.76
N GLY A 216 -1.25 4.75 20.49
CA GLY A 216 -1.78 5.96 21.12
C GLY A 216 -2.52 6.87 20.13
N CYS A 217 -3.54 7.59 20.60
CA CYS A 217 -4.35 8.47 19.74
C CYS A 217 -3.59 9.72 19.30
N GLU A 218 -2.55 10.11 20.04
CA GLU A 218 -1.63 11.20 19.73
C GLU A 218 -0.81 10.97 18.44
N SER A 219 -0.68 9.72 18.02
CA SER A 219 -0.02 9.36 16.75
C SER A 219 -0.86 9.63 15.51
N ILE A 220 -2.15 9.93 15.69
CA ILE A 220 -3.11 10.10 14.59
C ILE A 220 -3.18 11.56 14.19
N ASN A 221 -2.93 11.81 12.91
CA ASN A 221 -3.05 13.14 12.33
C ASN A 221 -4.44 13.32 11.73
N SER A 222 -4.99 14.54 11.83
CA SER A 222 -6.25 14.90 11.19
C SER A 222 -6.15 16.29 10.58
N GLN A 223 -6.49 16.40 9.30
CA GLN A 223 -6.37 17.65 8.54
C GLN A 223 -7.48 17.77 7.50
N LYS A 224 -7.80 18.99 7.09
CA LYS A 224 -8.66 19.20 5.92
C LYS A 224 -7.85 18.93 4.65
N SER A 225 -8.45 18.23 3.69
CA SER A 225 -7.83 18.08 2.38
C SER A 225 -7.73 19.44 1.70
N LEU A 226 -6.62 19.64 0.99
CA LEU A 226 -6.36 20.88 0.28
C LEU A 226 -6.98 20.78 -1.10
N LYS A 227 -7.88 21.72 -1.41
CA LYS A 227 -8.39 21.85 -2.78
C LYS A 227 -7.22 22.23 -3.70
N LYS A 228 -7.11 21.53 -4.82
CA LYS A 228 -6.10 21.79 -5.85
C LYS A 228 -6.47 23.00 -6.70
#